data_AF-A0A3E0X4B0-F1
#
_entry.id   AF-A0A3E0X4B0-F1
#
_cell.length_a   1.000
_cell.length_b   1.000
_cell.length_c   1.000
_cell.angle_alpha   90.00
_cell.angle_beta   90.00
_cell.angle_gamma   90.00
#
_symmetry.space_group_name_H-M   'P 1'
#
loop_
_entity.id
_entity.type
_entity.pdbx_description
1 polymer ?
#
loop_
_entity_poly.entity_id
_entity_poly.type
_entity_poly.pdbx_seq_one_letter_code
_entity_poly.pdbx_strand_id
1 'polypeptide(L)'
;MNKWIAIKLGLLPLLLLSLSACETLPSSRGSGESETGWARSLIDVGRPSGHREVTELMEYHQRVNAMSATERETELRRLRADLDNTTCNSTLLHLAVAQLVESAENTENLLKPCFDEEERQPTGIEEFARFIDQLLTARREQVAAIGLMAEELEKRNRENLELRRQLDGLKAIERSLQGRDRRIPMDD
;
A
#
# COMPACT_ATOMS: atom_id res chain seq x y z
N MET A 1 -15.83 42.67 6.92
CA MET A 1 -16.95 41.73 7.16
C MET A 1 -16.38 40.33 7.21
N ASN A 2 -16.41 39.72 8.38
CA ASN A 2 -15.97 38.35 8.65
C ASN A 2 -16.91 37.33 8.03
N LYS A 3 -16.36 36.19 7.58
CA LYS A 3 -16.89 34.85 7.87
C LYS A 3 -15.82 33.79 7.59
N TRP A 4 -15.23 33.30 8.68
CA TRP A 4 -14.52 32.03 8.80
C TRP A 4 -15.55 30.90 8.97
N ILE A 5 -15.39 29.78 8.25
CA ILE A 5 -15.86 28.42 8.63
C ILE A 5 -14.89 27.44 7.95
N ALA A 6 -13.83 27.00 8.64
CA ALA A 6 -13.75 25.82 9.51
C ALA A 6 -13.64 24.49 8.74
N ILE A 7 -12.40 24.06 8.58
CA ILE A 7 -11.95 22.70 8.27
C ILE A 7 -12.23 21.81 9.48
N LYS A 8 -12.85 20.65 9.29
CA LYS A 8 -12.79 19.54 10.26
C LYS A 8 -12.55 18.20 9.54
N LEU A 9 -11.41 17.63 9.92
CA LEU A 9 -10.89 16.27 9.77
C LEU A 9 -11.93 15.14 9.93
N GLY A 10 -11.71 14.06 9.19
CA GLY A 10 -12.40 12.77 9.32
C GLY A 10 -11.75 11.65 8.50
N LEU A 11 -10.46 11.41 8.75
CA LEU A 11 -9.70 10.19 8.42
C LEU A 11 -10.21 9.04 9.31
N LEU A 12 -10.54 7.83 8.80
CA LEU A 12 -9.78 6.56 8.88
C LEU A 12 -10.76 5.36 8.69
N PRO A 13 -10.29 4.11 8.45
CA PRO A 13 -10.75 3.25 7.36
C PRO A 13 -11.54 2.02 7.83
N LEU A 14 -12.49 1.60 6.99
CA LEU A 14 -13.20 0.33 7.11
C LEU A 14 -12.38 -0.80 6.49
N LEU A 15 -11.47 -1.41 7.26
CA LEU A 15 -10.89 -2.71 6.95
C LEU A 15 -10.59 -3.44 8.26
N LEU A 16 -11.62 -4.06 8.85
CA LEU A 16 -11.50 -5.03 9.95
C LEU A 16 -12.79 -5.87 10.02
N LEU A 17 -12.82 -6.99 9.29
CA LEU A 17 -13.73 -8.14 9.48
C LEU A 17 -12.95 -9.38 9.00
N SER A 18 -12.22 -10.03 9.91
CA SER A 18 -12.65 -11.21 10.69
C SER A 18 -12.30 -12.55 10.01
N LEU A 19 -11.02 -12.95 10.12
CA LEU A 19 -10.62 -14.36 10.09
C LEU A 19 -10.60 -14.86 11.53
N SER A 20 -11.66 -15.55 11.92
CA SER A 20 -11.72 -16.29 13.18
C SER A 20 -12.64 -17.48 13.00
N ALA A 21 -12.07 -18.61 12.57
CA ALA A 21 -12.61 -19.95 12.78
C ALA A 21 -11.59 -21.00 12.32
N CYS A 22 -10.76 -21.51 13.23
CA CYS A 22 -10.43 -22.94 13.32
C CYS A 22 -9.54 -23.18 14.54
N GLU A 23 -10.15 -23.43 15.70
CA GLU A 23 -9.47 -24.07 16.82
C GLU A 23 -10.46 -24.97 17.55
N THR A 24 -10.32 -26.28 17.35
CA THR A 24 -10.75 -27.30 18.32
C THR A 24 -9.93 -28.60 18.16
N LEU A 25 -8.99 -28.76 19.12
CA LEU A 25 -8.61 -29.99 19.86
C LEU A 25 -7.90 -31.17 19.13
N PRO A 26 -7.22 -32.10 19.84
CA PRO A 26 -7.03 -32.20 21.30
C PRO A 26 -5.59 -32.35 21.81
N SER A 27 -5.47 -31.99 23.10
CA SER A 27 -4.42 -32.37 24.03
C SER A 27 -4.28 -33.90 24.15
N SER A 28 -3.09 -34.42 23.85
CA SER A 28 -2.63 -35.73 24.33
C SER A 28 -1.44 -35.53 25.26
N ARG A 29 -1.74 -35.69 26.54
CA ARG A 29 -0.81 -35.81 27.67
C ARG A 29 0.02 -37.08 27.48
N GLY A 30 1.32 -36.92 27.26
CA GLY A 30 2.30 -38.01 27.26
C GLY A 30 3.42 -37.67 28.23
N SER A 31 3.39 -38.30 29.40
CA SER A 31 4.48 -38.31 30.38
C SER A 31 5.67 -39.10 29.85
N GLY A 32 6.87 -38.60 30.07
CA GLY A 32 8.11 -39.36 29.89
C GLY A 32 9.28 -38.60 30.45
N GLU A 33 9.70 -38.96 31.66
CA GLU A 33 10.98 -38.58 32.25
C GLU A 33 12.14 -39.04 31.36
N SER A 34 13.15 -38.20 31.17
CA SER A 34 14.56 -38.63 31.28
C SER A 34 15.49 -37.44 31.30
N GLU A 35 16.25 -37.42 32.38
CA GLU A 35 17.65 -37.03 32.49
C GLU A 35 18.36 -36.76 31.15
N THR A 36 18.98 -35.60 31.04
CA THR A 36 20.36 -35.48 30.55
C THR A 36 20.84 -34.06 30.76
N GLY A 37 21.78 -33.91 31.70
CA GLY A 37 22.61 -32.73 31.81
C GLY A 37 23.51 -32.62 30.58
N TRP A 38 23.09 -31.82 29.59
CA TRP A 38 23.96 -31.24 28.54
C TRP A 38 23.48 -29.85 28.09
N ALA A 39 22.47 -29.25 28.72
CA ALA A 39 21.90 -27.97 28.30
C ALA A 39 22.71 -26.72 28.76
N ARG A 40 24.04 -26.84 28.79
CA ARG A 40 24.96 -25.71 28.91
C ARG A 40 26.05 -25.94 27.88
N SER A 41 26.12 -25.04 26.91
CA SER A 41 26.94 -25.07 25.69
C SER A 41 26.23 -25.71 24.50
N LEU A 42 25.65 -24.87 23.63
CA LEU A 42 25.53 -25.01 22.16
C LEU A 42 24.46 -24.07 21.56
N ILE A 43 24.43 -22.80 21.98
CA ILE A 43 23.89 -21.73 21.13
C ILE A 43 24.92 -20.61 21.05
N ASP A 44 26.10 -20.97 20.56
CA ASP A 44 26.99 -20.07 19.84
C ASP A 44 27.46 -20.78 18.56
N VAL A 45 26.49 -21.37 17.85
CA VAL A 45 26.69 -21.78 16.47
C VAL A 45 26.41 -20.52 15.66
N GLY A 46 27.48 -19.94 15.13
CA GLY A 46 27.50 -18.65 14.44
C GLY A 46 26.22 -18.40 13.65
N ARG A 47 25.41 -17.47 14.17
CA ARG A 47 24.23 -16.98 13.46
C ARG A 47 24.75 -16.44 12.13
N PRO A 48 24.28 -16.94 10.97
CA PRO A 48 24.73 -16.41 9.69
C PRO A 48 24.52 -14.91 9.71
N SER A 49 25.57 -14.16 9.34
CA SER A 49 25.70 -12.70 9.45
C SER A 49 24.70 -11.90 8.60
N GLY A 50 23.62 -12.52 8.13
CA GLY A 50 22.49 -11.86 7.47
C GLY A 50 21.21 -11.87 8.30
N HIS A 51 21.08 -12.67 9.36
CA HIS A 51 19.82 -12.75 10.13
C HIS A 51 19.54 -11.49 10.95
N ARG A 52 20.58 -10.80 11.43
CA ARG A 52 20.41 -9.58 12.23
C ARG A 52 19.96 -8.42 11.36
N GLU A 53 20.58 -8.29 10.19
CA GLU A 53 20.34 -7.26 9.19
C GLU A 53 18.93 -7.41 8.61
N VAL A 54 18.48 -8.64 8.33
CA VAL A 54 17.09 -8.91 7.91
C VAL A 54 16.10 -8.58 9.02
N THR A 55 16.40 -8.93 10.27
CA THR A 55 15.52 -8.60 11.42
C THR A 55 15.37 -7.09 11.57
N GLU A 56 16.49 -6.35 11.51
CA GLU A 56 16.51 -4.88 11.57
C GLU A 56 15.67 -4.25 10.45
N LEU A 57 15.78 -4.79 9.23
CA LEU A 57 15.00 -4.32 8.08
C LEU A 57 13.49 -4.61 8.23
N MET A 58 13.12 -5.76 8.78
CA MET A 58 11.71 -6.08 9.07
C MET A 58 11.14 -5.17 10.15
N GLU A 59 11.88 -4.93 11.23
CA GLU A 59 11.51 -3.97 12.28
C GLU A 59 11.38 -2.56 11.70
N TYR A 60 12.30 -2.16 10.81
CA TYR A 60 12.24 -0.88 10.14
C TYR A 60 10.98 -0.74 9.27
N HIS A 61 10.62 -1.75 8.50
CA HIS A 61 9.38 -1.75 7.72
C HIS A 61 8.14 -1.53 8.60
N GLN A 62 8.07 -2.16 9.77
CA GLN A 62 6.99 -1.93 10.73
C GLN A 62 6.99 -0.49 11.25
N ARG A 63 8.17 0.05 11.61
CA ARG A 63 8.29 1.45 12.05
C ARG A 63 7.81 2.43 10.98
N VAL A 64 8.25 2.28 9.73
CA VAL A 64 7.88 3.22 8.66
C VAL A 64 6.39 3.18 8.34
N ASN A 65 5.75 2.02 8.43
CA ASN A 65 4.30 1.90 8.29
C ASN A 65 3.53 2.61 9.41
N ALA A 66 4.11 2.71 10.61
CA ALA A 66 3.51 3.44 11.73
C ALA A 66 3.79 4.96 11.68
N MET A 67 4.77 5.42 10.89
CA MET A 67 5.09 6.84 10.75
C MET A 67 3.99 7.61 10.03
N SER A 68 3.76 8.85 10.47
CA SER A 68 2.98 9.84 9.73
C SER A 68 3.69 10.23 8.42
N ALA A 69 2.94 10.84 7.49
CA ALA A 69 3.50 11.30 6.21
C ALA A 69 4.68 12.28 6.40
N THR A 70 4.57 13.22 7.35
CA THR A 70 5.61 14.22 7.64
C THR A 70 6.88 13.61 8.23
N GLU A 71 6.73 12.60 9.11
CA GLU A 71 7.87 11.88 9.68
C GLU A 71 8.58 11.06 8.61
N ARG A 72 7.81 10.39 7.75
CA ARG A 72 8.33 9.59 6.65
C ARG A 72 9.09 10.43 5.63
N GLU A 73 8.57 11.60 5.25
CA GLU A 73 9.26 12.51 4.34
C GLU A 73 10.58 13.04 4.95
N THR A 74 10.63 13.22 6.26
CA THR A 74 11.87 13.60 6.96
C THR A 74 12.88 12.46 6.97
N GLU A 75 12.42 11.23 7.24
CA GLU A 75 13.26 10.03 7.21
C GLU A 75 13.78 9.73 5.79
N LEU A 76 12.95 9.87 4.76
CA LEU A 76 13.35 9.73 3.37
C LEU A 76 14.44 10.74 2.98
N ARG A 77 14.32 11.99 3.44
CA ARG A 77 15.37 13.01 3.22
C ARG A 77 16.67 12.64 3.92
N ARG A 78 16.61 12.14 5.15
CA ARG A 78 17.78 11.66 5.90
C ARG A 78 18.46 10.50 5.17
N LEU A 79 17.70 9.46 4.82
CA LEU A 79 18.23 8.30 4.12
C LEU A 79 18.85 8.64 2.76
N ARG A 80 18.25 9.56 2.00
CA ARG A 80 18.81 10.04 0.73
C ARG A 80 20.12 10.81 0.91
N ALA A 81 20.27 11.54 2.01
CA ALA A 81 21.52 12.25 2.31
C ALA A 81 22.65 11.29 2.70
N ASP A 82 22.32 10.17 3.35
CA ASP A 82 23.26 9.14 3.78
C ASP A 82 23.51 8.06 2.71
N LEU A 83 22.92 8.20 1.51
CA LEU A 83 22.88 7.16 0.51
C LEU A 83 24.18 7.07 -0.29
N ASP A 84 24.82 5.91 -0.23
CA ASP A 84 25.82 5.49 -1.21
C ASP A 84 25.16 4.55 -2.23
N ASN A 85 25.10 4.99 -3.49
CA ASN A 85 24.44 4.27 -4.60
C ASN A 85 25.34 3.19 -5.23
N THR A 86 26.60 3.07 -4.79
CA THR A 86 27.59 2.24 -5.49
C THR A 86 27.62 0.80 -4.98
N THR A 87 27.12 0.54 -3.77
CA THR A 87 27.15 -0.78 -3.13
C THR A 87 25.81 -1.11 -2.51
N CYS A 88 25.48 -2.40 -2.44
CA CYS A 88 24.32 -2.84 -1.66
C CYS A 88 24.60 -2.66 -0.16
N ASN A 89 23.87 -1.73 0.47
CA ASN A 89 23.98 -1.44 1.89
C ASN A 89 22.61 -1.38 2.56
N SER A 90 22.59 -1.39 3.89
CA SER A 90 21.34 -1.34 4.66
C SER A 90 20.56 -0.05 4.40
N THR A 91 21.22 1.10 4.27
CA THR A 91 20.58 2.41 3.99
C THR A 91 19.75 2.37 2.71
N LEU A 92 20.28 1.74 1.66
CA LEU A 92 19.62 1.58 0.37
C LEU A 92 18.36 0.71 0.50
N LEU A 93 18.44 -0.39 1.26
CA LEU A 93 17.28 -1.24 1.54
C LEU A 93 16.23 -0.54 2.41
N HIS A 94 16.65 0.23 3.41
CA HIS A 94 15.76 1.06 4.22
C HIS A 94 15.06 2.10 3.35
N LEU A 95 15.77 2.74 2.43
CA LEU A 95 15.21 3.71 1.51
C LEU A 95 14.19 3.07 0.55
N ALA A 96 14.48 1.89 0.01
CA ALA A 96 13.54 1.16 -0.84
C ALA A 96 12.24 0.79 -0.08
N VAL A 97 12.38 0.31 1.16
CA VAL A 97 11.25 0.02 2.06
C VAL A 97 10.44 1.27 2.37
N ALA A 98 11.09 2.39 2.66
CA ALA A 98 10.39 3.64 2.95
C ALA A 98 9.66 4.20 1.73
N GLN A 99 10.25 4.05 0.54
CA GLN A 99 9.61 4.44 -0.72
C GLN A 99 8.39 3.57 -1.04
N LEU A 100 8.41 2.27 -0.76
CA LEU A 100 7.27 1.35 -0.98
C LEU A 100 5.96 1.89 -0.40
N VAL A 101 6.02 2.56 0.75
CA VAL A 101 4.83 3.08 1.43
C VAL A 101 4.27 4.36 0.78
N GLU A 102 5.10 5.16 0.12
CA GLU A 102 4.67 6.39 -0.57
C GLU A 102 4.39 6.17 -2.05
N SER A 103 5.36 5.64 -2.78
CA SER A 103 5.31 5.44 -4.23
C SER A 103 6.32 4.40 -4.66
N ALA A 104 5.90 3.47 -5.51
CA ALA A 104 6.77 2.47 -6.13
C ALA A 104 7.51 3.01 -7.37
N GLU A 105 7.32 4.28 -7.74
CA GLU A 105 8.05 4.92 -8.83
C GLU A 105 9.52 5.13 -8.46
N ASN A 106 10.43 4.81 -9.39
CA ASN A 106 11.89 4.99 -9.30
C ASN A 106 12.66 4.06 -8.33
N THR A 107 12.00 3.10 -7.68
CA THR A 107 12.66 2.23 -6.68
C THR A 107 13.47 1.07 -7.28
N GLU A 108 13.23 0.70 -8.54
CA GLU A 108 13.94 -0.41 -9.21
C GLU A 108 15.41 -0.09 -9.47
N ASN A 109 15.69 1.16 -9.90
CA ASN A 109 17.07 1.63 -10.04
C ASN A 109 17.82 1.69 -8.71
N LEU A 110 17.06 1.80 -7.61
CA LEU A 110 17.64 1.86 -6.28
C LEU A 110 18.26 0.51 -5.90
N LEU A 111 17.58 -0.60 -6.18
CA LEU A 111 17.98 -1.93 -5.75
C LEU A 111 19.01 -2.62 -6.68
N LYS A 112 19.30 -2.05 -7.86
CA LYS A 112 20.29 -2.61 -8.81
C LYS A 112 21.63 -3.01 -8.20
N PRO A 113 22.27 -2.20 -7.32
CA PRO A 113 23.54 -2.59 -6.69
C PRO A 113 23.44 -3.85 -5.82
N CYS A 114 22.24 -4.24 -5.40
CA CYS A 114 21.99 -5.48 -4.65
C CYS A 114 21.84 -6.72 -5.55
N PHE A 115 21.75 -6.55 -6.87
CA PHE A 115 21.56 -7.64 -7.83
C PHE A 115 22.75 -7.81 -8.79
N ASP A 116 23.50 -6.73 -9.06
CA ASP A 116 24.56 -6.71 -10.08
C ASP A 116 25.95 -7.16 -9.57
N GLU A 117 26.12 -7.47 -8.28
CA GLU A 117 27.40 -7.95 -7.72
C GLU A 117 27.62 -9.44 -8.03
N GLU A 118 28.09 -9.73 -9.26
CA GLU A 118 28.36 -11.06 -9.85
C GLU A 118 29.22 -12.04 -9.00
N GLU A 119 29.90 -11.57 -7.95
CA GLU A 119 30.85 -12.37 -7.17
C GLU A 119 30.39 -12.72 -5.73
N ARG A 120 29.23 -12.24 -5.26
CA ARG A 120 28.80 -12.54 -3.88
C ARG A 120 27.84 -13.73 -3.82
N GLN A 121 28.13 -14.66 -2.89
CA GLN A 121 27.19 -15.73 -2.53
C GLN A 121 25.86 -15.10 -2.06
N PRO A 122 24.70 -15.71 -2.37
CA PRO A 122 23.42 -15.18 -1.97
C PRO A 122 23.37 -15.04 -0.45
N THR A 123 23.39 -13.80 0.01
CA THR A 123 23.25 -13.47 1.43
C THR A 123 21.77 -13.21 1.73
N GLY A 124 21.37 -13.29 3.01
CA GLY A 124 20.00 -12.93 3.41
C GLY A 124 19.57 -11.50 3.02
N ILE A 125 20.55 -10.63 2.74
CA ILE A 125 20.34 -9.25 2.26
C ILE A 125 19.83 -9.26 0.81
N GLU A 126 20.35 -10.13 -0.06
CA GLU A 126 19.91 -10.26 -1.45
C GLU A 126 18.50 -10.87 -1.54
N GLU A 127 18.20 -11.88 -0.73
CA GLU A 127 16.85 -12.45 -0.64
C GLU A 127 15.83 -11.40 -0.19
N PHE A 128 16.20 -10.55 0.76
CA PHE A 128 15.36 -9.44 1.20
C PHE A 128 15.20 -8.37 0.13
N ALA A 129 16.27 -8.02 -0.59
CA ALA A 129 16.21 -7.10 -1.73
C ALA A 129 15.24 -7.61 -2.80
N ARG A 130 15.29 -8.91 -3.12
CA ARG A 130 14.37 -9.57 -4.07
C ARG A 130 12.92 -9.54 -3.57
N PHE A 131 12.71 -9.75 -2.28
CA PHE A 131 11.39 -9.62 -1.68
C PHE A 131 10.84 -8.18 -1.79
N ILE A 132 11.66 -7.17 -1.53
CA ILE A 132 11.26 -5.76 -1.71
C ILE A 132 10.92 -5.48 -3.17
N ASP A 133 11.71 -5.99 -4.12
CA ASP A 133 11.47 -5.82 -5.56
C ASP A 133 10.12 -6.42 -6.01
N GLN A 134 9.79 -7.61 -5.51
CA GLN A 134 8.47 -8.23 -5.74
C GLN A 134 7.32 -7.39 -5.17
N LEU A 135 7.48 -6.84 -3.96
CA LEU A 135 6.48 -5.96 -3.35
C LEU A 135 6.30 -4.66 -4.15
N LEU A 136 7.40 -4.08 -4.64
CA LEU A 136 7.37 -2.87 -5.47
C LEU A 136 6.62 -3.13 -6.77
N THR A 137 6.90 -4.25 -7.43
CA THR A 137 6.23 -4.65 -8.65
C THR A 137 4.73 -4.81 -8.42
N ALA A 138 4.32 -5.56 -7.39
CA ALA A 138 2.91 -5.73 -7.03
C ALA A 138 2.22 -4.39 -6.71
N ARG A 139 2.92 -3.47 -6.05
CA ARG A 139 2.40 -2.13 -5.74
C ARG A 139 2.19 -1.28 -6.98
N ARG A 140 3.08 -1.35 -7.98
CA ARG A 140 2.91 -0.64 -9.26
C ARG A 140 1.69 -1.13 -10.02
N GLU A 141 1.52 -2.44 -10.11
CA GLU A 141 0.35 -3.04 -10.75
C GLU A 141 -0.95 -2.59 -10.07
N GLN A 142 -0.95 -2.55 -8.73
CA GLN A 142 -2.09 -2.05 -7.96
C GLN A 142 -2.38 -0.57 -8.26
N VAL A 143 -1.36 0.29 -8.28
CA VAL A 143 -1.52 1.73 -8.59
C VAL A 143 -2.03 1.94 -10.01
N ALA A 144 -1.49 1.20 -10.98
CA ALA A 144 -1.96 1.25 -12.37
C ALA A 144 -3.44 0.83 -12.49
N ALA A 145 -3.84 -0.24 -11.80
CA ALA A 145 -5.23 -0.69 -11.77
C ALA A 145 -6.18 0.36 -11.17
N ILE A 146 -5.76 1.02 -10.07
CA ILE A 146 -6.53 2.12 -9.46
C ILE A 146 -6.66 3.28 -10.44
N GLY A 147 -5.61 3.62 -11.18
CA GLY A 147 -5.63 4.66 -12.21
C GLY A 147 -6.69 4.38 -13.29
N LEU A 148 -6.70 3.16 -13.84
CA LEU A 148 -7.69 2.73 -14.83
C LEU A 148 -9.12 2.79 -14.28
N MET A 149 -9.33 2.40 -13.02
CA MET A 149 -10.64 2.50 -12.37
C MET A 149 -11.10 3.95 -12.18
N ALA A 150 -10.19 4.86 -11.85
CA ALA A 150 -10.49 6.28 -11.70
C ALA A 150 -10.91 6.90 -13.05
N GLU A 151 -10.20 6.57 -14.13
CA GLU A 151 -10.55 7.02 -15.49
C GLU A 151 -11.93 6.53 -15.94
N GLU A 152 -12.23 5.24 -15.71
CA GLU A 152 -13.55 4.68 -16.02
C GLU A 152 -14.65 5.34 -15.17
N LEU A 153 -14.38 5.60 -13.89
CA LEU A 153 -15.33 6.29 -13.02
C LEU A 153 -15.62 7.72 -13.50
N GLU A 154 -14.60 8.46 -13.94
CA GLU A 154 -14.77 9.79 -14.52
C GLU A 154 -15.56 9.73 -15.84
N LYS A 155 -15.28 8.76 -16.69
CA LYS A 155 -16.06 8.51 -17.92
C LYS A 155 -17.53 8.23 -17.60
N ARG A 156 -17.82 7.34 -16.65
CA ARG A 156 -19.19 7.04 -16.22
C ARG A 156 -19.91 8.25 -15.62
N ASN A 157 -19.20 9.09 -14.87
CA ASN A 157 -19.77 10.34 -14.37
C ASN A 157 -20.14 11.31 -15.50
N ARG A 158 -19.31 11.42 -16.54
CA ARG A 158 -19.61 12.24 -17.73
C ARG A 158 -20.84 11.70 -18.48
N GLU A 159 -20.90 10.39 -18.70
CA GLU A 159 -22.07 9.74 -19.33
C GLU A 159 -23.35 9.96 -18.50
N ASN A 160 -23.28 9.84 -17.17
CA ASN A 160 -24.43 10.06 -16.29
C ASN A 160 -24.92 11.51 -16.35
N LEU A 161 -24.01 12.48 -16.35
CA LEU A 161 -24.34 13.90 -16.46
C LEU A 161 -25.02 14.21 -17.79
N GLU A 162 -24.53 13.62 -18.88
CA GLU A 162 -25.11 13.80 -20.21
C GLU A 162 -26.51 13.19 -20.30
N LEU A 163 -26.71 11.97 -19.79
CA LEU A 163 -28.03 11.34 -19.73
C LEU A 163 -29.04 12.17 -18.91
N ARG A 164 -28.60 12.78 -17.80
CA ARG A 164 -29.44 13.69 -17.01
C ARG A 164 -29.87 14.91 -17.83
N ARG A 165 -28.94 15.52 -18.59
CA ARG A 165 -29.26 16.66 -19.47
C ARG A 165 -30.26 16.29 -20.55
N GLN A 166 -30.09 15.13 -21.18
CA GLN A 166 -31.03 14.61 -22.19
C GLN A 166 -32.42 14.39 -21.60
N LEU A 167 -32.49 13.78 -20.42
CA LEU A 167 -33.75 13.53 -19.72
C LEU A 167 -34.46 14.85 -19.36
N ASP A 168 -33.73 15.86 -18.87
CA ASP A 168 -34.28 17.18 -18.60
C ASP A 168 -34.77 17.88 -19.88
N GLY A 169 -34.05 17.71 -20.99
CA GLY A 169 -34.48 18.19 -22.31
C GLY A 169 -35.79 17.53 -22.76
N LEU A 170 -35.91 16.20 -22.63
CA LEU A 170 -37.13 15.47 -22.96
C LEU A 170 -38.31 15.89 -22.07
N LYS A 171 -38.09 16.08 -20.76
CA LYS A 171 -39.11 16.63 -19.85
C LYS A 171 -39.54 18.05 -20.22
N ALA A 172 -38.63 18.89 -20.71
CA ALA A 172 -38.97 20.23 -21.17
C ALA A 172 -39.87 20.19 -22.41
N ILE A 173 -39.58 19.29 -23.35
CA ILE A 173 -40.42 19.04 -24.53
C ILE A 173 -41.81 18.55 -24.12
N GLU A 174 -41.89 17.56 -23.22
CA GLU A 174 -43.15 17.03 -22.70
C GLU A 174 -44.03 18.14 -22.10
N ARG A 175 -43.45 18.98 -21.23
CA ARG A 175 -44.16 20.13 -20.63
C ARG A 175 -44.63 21.14 -21.68
N SER A 176 -43.84 21.38 -22.74
CA SER A 176 -44.20 22.27 -23.83
C SER A 176 -45.40 21.74 -24.63
N LEU A 177 -45.45 20.44 -24.90
CA LEU A 177 -46.55 19.79 -25.61
C LEU A 177 -47.84 19.82 -24.77
N GLN A 178 -47.78 19.47 -23.49
CA GLN A 178 -48.93 19.55 -22.57
C GLN A 178 -49.47 20.98 -22.42
N GLY A 179 -48.61 21.99 -22.52
CA GLY A 179 -49.01 23.40 -22.48
C GLY A 179 -49.68 23.90 -23.77
N ARG A 180 -49.49 23.22 -24.91
CA ARG A 180 -50.13 23.55 -26.20
C ARG A 180 -51.55 22.99 -26.29
N ASP A 181 -51.79 21.78 -25.80
CA ASP A 181 -53.14 21.17 -25.79
C ASP A 181 -54.14 21.95 -24.93
N ARG A 182 -53.68 22.68 -23.90
CA ARG A 182 -54.54 23.52 -23.05
C ARG A 182 -54.92 24.87 -23.66
N ARG A 183 -54.35 25.26 -24.81
CA ARG A 183 -54.54 26.58 -25.43
C ARG A 183 -55.34 26.54 -26.73
N ILE A 184 -56.07 25.47 -27.01
CA ILE A 184 -57.07 25.46 -28.07
C ILE A 184 -58.34 26.07 -27.47
N PRO A 185 -58.67 27.35 -27.72
CA PRO A 185 -60.01 27.85 -27.41
C PRO A 185 -61.01 27.04 -28.23
N MET A 186 -62.00 26.45 -27.56
CA MET A 186 -63.25 26.11 -28.23
C MET A 186 -63.91 27.45 -28.52
N ASP A 187 -63.85 27.88 -29.78
CA ASP A 187 -64.69 28.98 -30.26
C ASP A 187 -66.15 28.48 -30.23
N ASP A 188 -66.90 28.94 -29.22
CA ASP A 188 -68.37 28.90 -29.19
C ASP A 188 -68.95 30.10 -29.97
#